data_AF-T2IRF9-F1
#
_entry.id   AF-T2IRF9-F1
#
_cell.length_a   1.000
_cell.length_b   1.000
_cell.length_c   1.000
_cell.angle_alpha   90.00
_cell.angle_beta   90.00
_cell.angle_gamma   90.00
#
_symmetry.space_group_name_H-M   'P 1'
#
loop_
_entity.id
_entity.type
_entity.pdbx_description
1 polymer ?
#
loop_
_entity_poly.entity_id
_entity_poly.type
_entity_poly.pdbx_seq_one_letter_code
_entity_poly.pdbx_strand_id
1 'polypeptide(L)'
;MENLYKVEGKRYQLEQVKAYLWMGQTSSAISYLRNQDPVGGNQFCNYLIKRKYRIINYHYYSWQKICSIGSGAVESAVKQIAHRVKITGAQWKAKTVNNILSISCAYLNGQLAI
;
A
#
# COMPACT_ATOMS: atom_id res chain seq x y z
N MET A 1 1.33 -4.23 5.02
CA MET A 1 0.17 -3.54 5.62
C MET A 1 0.65 -2.36 6.42
N GLU A 2 0.06 -1.20 6.20
CA GLU A 2 0.45 0.05 6.86
C GLU A 2 0.29 -0.10 8.38
N ASN A 3 1.31 0.32 9.14
CA ASN A 3 1.39 0.31 10.62
C ASN A 3 1.48 -1.04 11.36
N LEU A 4 1.18 -2.19 10.74
CA LEU A 4 1.33 -3.49 11.44
C LEU A 4 2.77 -3.76 11.90
N TYR A 5 3.76 -3.28 11.16
CA TYR A 5 5.19 -3.43 11.49
C TYR A 5 5.60 -2.71 12.79
N LYS A 6 4.74 -1.84 13.34
CA LYS A 6 4.95 -1.14 14.61
C LYS A 6 4.44 -1.92 15.82
N VAL A 7 3.79 -3.07 15.61
CA VAL A 7 3.30 -3.95 16.67
C VAL A 7 4.39 -4.96 17.00
N GLU A 8 4.88 -4.96 18.23
CA GLU A 8 5.91 -5.88 18.70
C GLU A 8 5.27 -7.18 19.20
N GLY A 9 4.67 -7.92 18.26
CA GLY A 9 4.08 -9.23 18.50
C GLY A 9 5.00 -10.37 18.02
N LYS A 10 4.73 -11.58 18.50
CA LYS A 10 5.37 -12.80 17.97
C LYS A 10 5.00 -12.94 16.49
N ARG A 11 5.91 -13.48 15.68
CA ARG A 11 5.71 -13.62 14.23
C ARG A 11 4.38 -14.29 13.88
N TYR A 12 4.01 -15.38 14.56
CA TYR A 12 2.74 -16.07 14.29
C TYR A 12 1.50 -15.21 14.58
N GLN A 13 1.56 -14.33 15.59
CA GLN A 13 0.47 -13.41 15.90
C GLN A 13 0.28 -12.39 14.76
N LEU A 14 1.40 -11.86 14.26
CA LEU A 14 1.38 -10.92 13.13
C LEU A 14 0.90 -11.58 11.84
N GLU A 15 1.30 -12.83 11.57
CA GLU A 15 0.79 -13.58 10.41
C GLU A 15 -0.71 -13.86 10.53
N GLN A 16 -1.21 -14.21 11.73
CA GLN A 16 -2.64 -14.41 11.95
C GLN A 16 -3.43 -13.11 11.70
N VAL A 17 -2.94 -11.98 12.20
CA VAL A 17 -3.53 -10.67 11.95
C VAL A 17 -3.51 -10.33 10.45
N LYS A 18 -2.43 -10.66 9.74
CA LYS A 18 -2.37 -10.49 8.28
C LYS A 18 -3.43 -11.32 7.57
N ALA A 19 -3.63 -12.57 7.97
CA ALA A 19 -4.63 -13.45 7.37
C ALA A 19 -6.05 -12.88 7.53
N TYR A 20 -6.41 -12.40 8.74
CA TYR A 20 -7.71 -11.76 8.95
C TYR A 20 -7.91 -10.54 8.06
N LEU A 21 -6.91 -9.67 7.99
CA LEU A 21 -6.99 -8.45 7.19
C LEU A 21 -6.97 -8.73 5.67
N TRP A 22 -6.29 -9.79 5.23
CA TRP A 22 -6.36 -10.29 3.84
C TRP A 22 -7.77 -10.71 3.45
N MET A 23 -8.53 -11.28 4.38
CA MET A 23 -9.94 -11.65 4.19
C MET A 23 -10.91 -10.47 4.44
N GLY A 24 -10.41 -9.27 4.76
CA GLY A 24 -11.25 -8.12 5.12
C GLY A 24 -11.87 -8.18 6.53
N GLN A 25 -11.48 -9.16 7.35
CA GLN A 25 -12.06 -9.43 8.67
C GLN A 25 -11.44 -8.55 9.77
N THR A 26 -11.68 -7.25 9.69
CA THR A 26 -11.12 -6.25 10.63
C THR A 26 -11.54 -6.48 12.09
N SER A 27 -12.80 -6.85 12.34
CA SER A 27 -13.28 -7.14 13.70
C SER A 27 -12.54 -8.32 14.33
N SER A 28 -12.30 -9.39 13.57
CA SER A 28 -11.55 -10.57 14.04
C SER A 28 -10.10 -10.21 14.35
N ALA A 29 -9.46 -9.40 13.51
CA ALA A 29 -8.11 -8.90 13.75
C ALA A 29 -8.03 -8.06 15.04
N ILE A 30 -8.99 -7.17 15.27
CA ILE A 30 -9.05 -6.33 16.50
C ILE A 30 -9.25 -7.20 17.74
N SER A 31 -10.19 -8.15 17.69
CA SER A 31 -10.44 -9.06 18.83
C SER A 31 -9.21 -9.90 19.14
N TYR A 32 -8.54 -10.44 18.12
CA TYR A 32 -7.31 -11.20 18.30
C TYR A 32 -6.20 -10.36 18.94
N LEU A 33 -5.97 -9.14 18.45
CA LEU A 33 -4.97 -8.22 19.02
C LEU A 33 -5.27 -7.83 20.47
N ARG A 34 -6.53 -7.58 20.80
CA ARG A 34 -6.93 -7.26 22.18
C ARG A 34 -6.73 -8.44 23.13
N ASN A 35 -6.94 -9.66 22.67
CA ASN A 35 -6.73 -10.85 23.49
C ASN A 35 -5.24 -11.17 23.72
N GLN A 36 -4.40 -10.87 22.73
CA GLN A 36 -2.95 -11.12 22.83
C GLN A 36 -2.19 -9.97 23.52
N ASP A 37 -2.80 -8.79 23.56
CA ASP A 37 -2.25 -7.54 24.12
C ASP A 37 -0.76 -7.26 23.81
N PRO A 38 -0.33 -7.34 22.53
CA PRO A 38 1.06 -7.04 22.18
C PRO A 38 1.34 -5.54 22.31
N VAL A 39 2.61 -5.20 22.57
CA VAL A 39 3.06 -3.79 22.58
C VAL A 39 2.76 -3.15 21.23
N GLY A 40 2.10 -1.98 21.25
CA GLY A 40 1.63 -1.29 20.04
C GLY A 40 0.30 -1.80 19.47
N GLY A 41 -0.27 -2.87 20.03
CA GLY A 41 -1.51 -3.49 19.55
C GLY A 41 -2.73 -2.57 19.65
N ASN A 42 -2.82 -1.76 20.71
CA ASN A 42 -3.95 -0.86 20.90
C ASN A 42 -3.97 0.29 19.88
N GLN A 43 -2.81 0.87 19.57
CA GLN A 43 -2.64 1.88 18.54
C GLN A 43 -3.02 1.33 17.16
N PHE A 44 -2.63 0.07 16.88
CA PHE A 44 -3.01 -0.58 15.63
C PHE A 44 -4.51 -0.92 15.58
N CYS A 45 -5.13 -1.34 16.69
CA CYS A 45 -6.59 -1.50 16.78
C CYS A 45 -7.32 -0.19 16.45
N ASN A 46 -6.88 0.93 17.03
CA ASN A 46 -7.46 2.25 16.75
C ASN A 46 -7.29 2.65 15.27
N TYR A 47 -6.15 2.34 14.67
CA TYR A 47 -5.93 2.53 13.24
C TYR A 47 -6.92 1.71 12.40
N LEU A 48 -7.10 0.43 12.71
CA LEU A 48 -8.03 -0.47 12.01
C LEU A 48 -9.47 0.03 12.12
N ILE A 49 -9.91 0.48 13.30
CA ILE A 49 -11.26 1.03 13.49
C ILE A 49 -11.48 2.24 12.59
N LYS A 50 -10.51 3.18 12.55
CA LYS A 50 -10.60 4.38 11.72
C LYS A 50 -10.57 4.10 10.22
N ARG A 51 -9.93 3.00 9.79
CA ARG A 51 -9.74 2.67 8.37
C ARG A 51 -10.48 1.43 7.89
N LYS A 52 -11.40 0.89 8.69
CA LYS A 52 -12.11 -0.37 8.39
C LYS A 52 -12.75 -0.39 6.99
N TYR A 53 -13.29 0.75 6.54
CA TYR A 53 -13.95 0.88 5.24
C TYR A 53 -12.99 0.82 4.04
N ARG A 54 -11.68 1.03 4.24
CA ARG A 54 -10.66 0.94 3.18
C ARG A 54 -10.11 -0.48 3.02
N ILE A 55 -10.36 -1.34 4.01
CA ILE A 55 -9.83 -2.71 4.04
C ILE A 55 -10.91 -3.62 3.44
N ILE A 56 -10.70 -3.97 2.17
CA ILE A 56 -11.56 -4.89 1.43
C ILE A 56 -11.13 -6.34 1.65
N ASN A 57 -11.96 -7.28 1.20
CA ASN A 57 -11.58 -8.69 1.12
C ASN A 57 -10.62 -8.92 -0.05
N TYR A 58 -9.32 -8.74 0.19
CA TYR A 58 -8.28 -8.91 -0.82
C TYR A 58 -8.23 -10.34 -1.38
N HIS A 59 -8.50 -11.36 -0.55
CA HIS A 59 -8.61 -12.73 -1.02
C HIS A 59 -9.66 -12.88 -2.12
N TYR A 60 -10.86 -12.36 -1.88
CA TYR A 60 -11.95 -12.41 -2.86
C TYR A 60 -11.58 -11.68 -4.16
N TYR A 61 -11.03 -10.48 -4.06
CA TYR A 61 -10.64 -9.69 -5.23
C TYR A 61 -9.52 -10.36 -6.04
N SER A 62 -8.57 -11.00 -5.37
CA SER A 62 -7.50 -11.77 -6.01
C SER A 62 -8.05 -13.00 -6.72
N TRP A 63 -8.86 -13.79 -6.01
CA TRP A 63 -9.43 -15.04 -6.53
C TRP A 63 -10.35 -14.79 -7.74
N GLN A 64 -11.17 -13.74 -7.68
CA GLN A 64 -12.04 -13.32 -8.79
C GLN A 64 -11.31 -12.54 -9.88
N LYS A 65 -10.00 -12.30 -9.73
CA LYS A 65 -9.18 -11.50 -10.67
C LYS A 65 -9.78 -10.12 -10.98
N ILE A 66 -10.49 -9.54 -10.01
CA ILE A 66 -11.15 -8.23 -10.16
C ILE A 66 -10.11 -7.13 -10.33
N CYS A 67 -8.99 -7.23 -9.61
CA CYS A 67 -7.87 -6.33 -9.75
C CYS A 67 -6.54 -7.05 -9.45
N SER A 68 -5.44 -6.54 -10.03
CA SER A 68 -4.10 -7.00 -9.71
C SER A 68 -3.68 -6.46 -8.34
N ILE A 69 -3.69 -7.31 -7.32
CA ILE A 69 -3.25 -6.97 -5.96
C ILE A 69 -1.75 -7.18 -5.86
N GLY A 70 -1.01 -6.14 -5.45
CA GLY A 70 0.45 -6.18 -5.44
C GLY A 70 1.05 -6.06 -6.85
N SER A 71 0.49 -5.16 -7.67
CA SER A 71 0.93 -5.02 -9.05
C SER A 71 2.35 -4.48 -9.14
N GLY A 72 3.30 -5.35 -9.47
CA GLY A 72 4.65 -4.96 -9.85
C GLY A 72 4.66 -4.01 -11.05
N ALA A 73 3.61 -3.98 -11.87
CA ALA A 73 3.47 -3.03 -12.96
C ALA A 73 3.28 -1.59 -12.45
N VAL A 74 2.50 -1.37 -11.38
CA VAL A 74 2.34 -0.04 -10.77
C VAL A 74 3.68 0.42 -10.18
N GLU A 75 4.36 -0.44 -9.41
CA GLU A 75 5.67 -0.09 -8.85
C GLU A 75 6.71 0.19 -9.94
N SER A 76 6.69 -0.60 -11.01
CA SER A 76 7.60 -0.42 -12.16
C SER A 76 7.30 0.85 -12.92
N ALA A 77 6.02 1.19 -13.14
CA ALA A 77 5.62 2.44 -13.77
C ALA A 77 6.05 3.66 -12.95
N VAL A 78 5.85 3.63 -11.62
CA VAL A 78 6.34 4.68 -10.72
C VAL A 78 7.86 4.82 -10.80
N LYS A 79 8.60 3.71 -10.84
CA LYS A 79 10.06 3.72 -11.02
C LYS A 79 10.46 4.33 -12.37
N GLN A 80 9.79 3.97 -13.46
CA GLN A 80 10.09 4.51 -14.80
C GLN A 80 9.84 6.02 -14.89
N ILE A 81 8.73 6.51 -14.31
CA ILE A 81 8.43 7.94 -14.23
C ILE A 81 9.50 8.68 -13.39
N ALA A 82 9.94 8.10 -12.27
CA ALA A 82 10.90 8.73 -11.37
C ALA A 82 12.36 8.70 -11.89
N HIS A 83 12.75 7.65 -12.60
CA HIS A 83 14.15 7.34 -12.96
C HIS A 83 14.82 8.43 -13.81
N ARG A 84 14.08 9.22 -14.58
CA ARG A 84 14.65 10.24 -15.48
C ARG A 84 14.58 11.67 -14.97
N VAL A 85 13.90 11.92 -13.85
CA VAL A 85 13.63 13.30 -13.43
C VAL A 85 14.35 13.70 -12.14
N LYS A 86 14.75 12.73 -11.32
CA LYS A 86 15.43 13.00 -10.06
C LYS A 86 16.93 12.80 -10.20
N ILE A 87 17.66 13.90 -10.38
CA ILE A 87 19.11 13.92 -10.13
C ILE A 87 19.33 13.72 -8.62
N THR A 88 20.27 12.85 -8.23
CA THR A 88 20.59 12.62 -6.81
C THR A 88 20.93 13.94 -6.12
N GLY A 89 20.26 14.25 -5.01
CA GLY A 89 20.42 15.51 -4.27
C GLY A 89 19.60 16.70 -4.80
N ALA A 90 18.95 16.60 -5.96
CA ALA A 90 18.12 17.66 -6.50
C ALA A 90 16.67 17.60 -5.99
N GLN A 91 16.06 18.78 -5.83
CA GLN A 91 14.64 18.94 -5.53
C GLN A 91 13.84 19.34 -6.77
N TRP A 92 12.58 18.94 -6.79
CA TRP A 92 11.66 19.31 -7.87
C TRP A 92 11.22 20.76 -7.73
N LYS A 93 11.22 21.49 -8.85
CA LYS A 93 10.59 22.82 -8.91
C LYS A 93 9.09 22.64 -9.14
N ALA A 94 8.26 23.09 -8.20
CA ALA A 94 6.80 23.00 -8.27
C ALA A 94 6.22 23.58 -9.59
N LYS A 95 6.87 24.60 -10.16
CA LYS A 95 6.49 25.21 -11.43
C LYS A 95 6.75 24.34 -12.67
N THR A 96 7.67 23.37 -12.62
CA THR A 96 8.13 22.60 -13.80
C THR A 96 7.83 21.11 -13.70
N VAL A 97 7.62 20.60 -12.48
CA VAL A 97 7.35 19.18 -12.22
C VAL A 97 6.20 18.62 -13.05
N ASN A 98 5.07 19.35 -13.12
CA ASN A 98 3.89 18.88 -13.85
C ASN A 98 4.16 18.70 -15.35
N ASN A 99 4.92 19.62 -15.97
CA ASN A 99 5.26 19.54 -17.39
C ASN A 99 6.14 18.31 -17.68
N ILE A 100 7.15 18.07 -16.84
CA ILE A 100 8.06 16.93 -17.03
C ILE A 100 7.32 15.60 -16.79
N LEU A 101 6.44 15.54 -15.79
CA LEU A 101 5.61 14.36 -15.54
C LEU A 101 4.66 14.10 -16.71
N SER A 102 4.02 15.14 -17.25
CA SER A 102 3.14 15.01 -18.42
C SER A 102 3.86 14.44 -19.63
N ILE A 103 5.06 14.94 -19.94
CA ILE A 103 5.88 14.44 -21.06
C ILE A 103 6.28 12.97 -20.81
N SER A 104 6.69 12.63 -19.58
CA SER A 104 7.07 11.26 -19.22
C SER A 104 5.91 10.28 -19.34
N CYS A 105 4.71 10.68 -18.90
CA CYS A 105 3.50 9.88 -19.07
C CYS A 105 3.15 9.71 -20.56
N ALA A 106 3.21 10.78 -21.35
CA ALA A 106 2.97 10.70 -22.79
C ALA A 106 3.98 9.74 -23.46
N TYR A 107 5.26 9.78 -23.07
CA TYR A 107 6.28 8.87 -23.58
C TYR A 107 5.94 7.41 -23.27
N LEU A 108 5.67 7.10 -22.00
CA LEU A 108 5.39 5.74 -21.54
C LEU A 108 4.09 5.19 -22.12
N ASN A 109 3.12 6.07 -22.42
CA ASN A 109 1.87 5.72 -23.09
C ASN A 109 2.00 5.63 -24.62
N GLY A 110 3.18 5.88 -25.21
CA GLY A 110 3.38 5.91 -26.66
C GLY A 110 2.70 7.09 -27.37
N GLN A 111 2.31 8.12 -26.62
CA GLN A 111 1.60 9.31 -27.12
C GLN A 111 2.55 10.42 -27.59
N LEU A 112 3.86 10.19 -27.51
CA LEU A 112 4.89 11.10 -28.08
C LEU A 112 5.21 10.80 -29.55
N ALA A 113 4.32 10.13 -30.28
CA ALA A 113 4.52 9.90 -31.71
C ALA A 113 4.55 11.25 -32.46
N ILE A 114 5.57 11.33 -33.33
CA ILE A 114 6.00 12.41 -34.22
C ILE A 114 4.86 12.94 -35.11
#